data_AF-A0A8C5ZE49-F1
#
_entry.id   AF-A0A8C5ZE49-F1
#
_cell.length_a   1.000
_cell.length_b   1.000
_cell.length_c   1.000
_cell.angle_alpha   90.00
_cell.angle_beta   90.00
_cell.angle_gamma   90.00
#
_symmetry.space_group_name_H-M   'P 1'
#
loop_
_entity.id
_entity.type
_entity.pdbx_description
1 polymer ?
#
loop_
_entity_poly.entity_id
_entity_poly.type
_entity_poly.pdbx_seq_one_letter_code
_entity_poly.pdbx_strand_id
1 'polypeptide(L)'
;MAEVSIDQSKLPGVKEVCRDFAVLEDHTLAHSLQEQEIEHHLASNIQRNRLVQHDLQIAKQLQEEDLKAQAQLQKRYKDLEQQDCEIAQEIQEKLAIEAERRRIQEKKDEDIARLLQEKELQEEKKRKKHIPEFSGASAYGDSYFYEDGGTKPRVVKDAVCPPAPRVPHRNQEWYDAEIARKLQEEELLATQVDLRAAQVAQDEEIARLLMAEEKKAYKKAKEREKSSLDKRKHDSEWKSKPAKSTHPKSKEHDEAHHRSKNDRPSRPPPPTNTEAEGLDHTHFTNQHNSTRHFSKSDSSHKGFHYKQ
;
A
#
# COMPACT_ATOMS: atom_id res chain seq x y z
N MET A 1 -18.75 -101.95 41.04
CA MET A 1 -18.73 -100.89 40.02
C MET A 1 -20.06 -100.94 39.31
N ALA A 2 -20.87 -99.89 39.36
CA ALA A 2 -22.16 -99.88 38.67
C ALA A 2 -21.91 -99.70 37.17
N GLU A 3 -22.18 -100.72 36.37
CA GLU A 3 -22.23 -100.58 34.91
C GLU A 3 -23.45 -99.73 34.56
N VAL A 4 -23.20 -98.55 34.00
CA VAL A 4 -24.25 -97.66 33.51
C VAL A 4 -24.66 -98.17 32.13
N SER A 5 -25.82 -98.81 32.04
CA SER A 5 -26.40 -99.24 30.77
C SER A 5 -26.82 -98.03 29.93
N ILE A 6 -26.08 -97.73 28.86
CA ILE A 6 -26.37 -96.60 27.97
C ILE A 6 -27.42 -97.03 26.93
N ASP A 7 -28.53 -96.29 26.86
CA ASP A 7 -29.62 -96.50 25.91
C ASP A 7 -29.21 -96.05 24.50
N GLN A 8 -28.82 -97.01 23.66
CA GLN A 8 -28.32 -96.76 22.29
C GLN A 8 -29.39 -96.15 21.36
N SER A 9 -30.68 -96.26 21.69
CA SER A 9 -31.76 -95.69 20.88
C SER A 9 -31.87 -94.16 20.98
N LYS A 10 -31.20 -93.55 21.98
CA LYS A 10 -31.21 -92.10 22.25
C LYS A 10 -29.90 -91.40 21.90
N LEU A 11 -28.90 -92.14 21.41
CA LEU A 11 -27.62 -91.56 21.05
C LEU A 11 -27.70 -90.96 19.64
N PRO A 12 -27.27 -89.70 19.46
CA PRO A 12 -27.23 -89.09 18.14
C PRO A 12 -26.27 -89.87 17.23
N GLY A 13 -26.62 -89.94 15.95
CA GLY A 13 -25.77 -90.62 14.98
C GLY A 13 -24.43 -89.90 14.85
N VAL A 14 -23.33 -90.63 14.64
CA VAL A 14 -21.99 -90.03 14.50
C VAL A 14 -21.96 -88.92 13.44
N LYS A 15 -22.69 -89.09 12.34
CA LYS A 15 -22.82 -88.08 11.27
C LYS A 15 -23.53 -86.81 11.73
N GLU A 16 -24.49 -86.92 12.65
CA GLU A 16 -25.20 -85.78 13.22
C GLU A 16 -24.29 -84.99 14.15
N VAL A 17 -23.60 -85.69 15.05
CA VAL A 17 -22.59 -85.09 15.93
C VAL A 17 -21.50 -84.37 15.13
N CYS A 18 -20.96 -84.98 14.07
CA CYS A 18 -19.96 -84.32 13.23
C CYS A 18 -20.48 -83.05 12.55
N ARG A 19 -21.77 -83.01 12.14
CA ARG A 19 -22.37 -81.81 11.57
C ARG A 19 -22.52 -80.71 12.62
N ASP A 20 -22.98 -81.06 13.82
CA ASP A 20 -23.16 -80.09 14.90
C ASP A 20 -21.82 -79.47 15.31
N PHE A 21 -20.76 -80.29 15.38
CA PHE A 21 -19.41 -79.79 15.65
C PHE A 21 -18.88 -78.86 14.55
N ALA A 22 -19.13 -79.17 13.28
CA ALA A 22 -18.73 -78.28 12.18
C ALA A 22 -19.44 -76.92 12.26
N VAL A 23 -20.75 -76.92 12.57
CA VAL A 23 -21.51 -75.68 12.77
C VAL A 23 -21.00 -74.89 13.98
N LEU A 24 -20.65 -75.57 15.08
CA LEU A 24 -20.07 -74.94 16.27
C LEU A 24 -18.68 -74.32 15.98
N GLU A 25 -17.84 -75.02 15.23
CA GLU A 25 -16.53 -74.53 14.79
C GLU A 25 -16.67 -73.28 13.91
N ASP A 26 -17.53 -73.35 12.90
CA ASP A 26 -17.82 -72.22 12.01
C ASP A 26 -18.42 -71.02 12.78
N HIS A 27 -19.33 -71.28 13.73
CA HIS A 27 -19.93 -70.23 14.55
C HIS A 27 -18.89 -69.55 15.45
N THR A 28 -17.99 -70.33 16.05
CA THR A 28 -16.90 -69.79 16.88
C THR A 28 -15.96 -68.92 16.04
N LEU A 29 -15.59 -69.39 14.84
CA LEU A 29 -14.79 -68.62 13.89
C LEU A 29 -15.50 -67.33 13.45
N ALA A 30 -16.79 -67.41 13.11
CA ALA A 30 -17.59 -66.24 12.71
C ALA A 30 -17.67 -65.20 13.82
N HIS A 31 -17.89 -65.64 15.08
CA HIS A 31 -17.90 -64.75 16.24
C HIS A 31 -16.56 -64.06 16.45
N SER A 32 -15.44 -64.81 16.40
CA SER A 32 -14.10 -64.20 16.54
C SER A 32 -13.78 -63.21 15.42
N LEU A 33 -14.18 -63.49 14.18
CA LEU A 33 -14.01 -62.54 13.06
C LEU A 33 -14.87 -61.28 13.26
N GLN A 34 -16.10 -61.44 13.73
CA GLN A 34 -16.98 -60.33 14.05
C GLN A 34 -16.40 -59.46 15.17
N GLU A 35 -15.85 -60.05 16.23
CA GLU A 35 -15.19 -59.31 17.31
C GLU A 35 -13.99 -58.52 16.77
N GLN A 36 -13.14 -59.13 15.95
CA GLN A 36 -12.00 -58.44 15.33
C GLN A 36 -12.44 -57.26 14.45
N GLU A 37 -13.51 -57.43 13.67
CA GLU A 37 -14.07 -56.36 12.84
C GLU A 37 -14.57 -55.20 13.72
N ILE A 38 -15.37 -55.50 14.74
CA ILE A 38 -15.91 -54.49 15.68
C ILE A 38 -14.77 -53.74 16.38
N GLU A 39 -13.79 -54.45 16.92
CA GLU A 39 -12.65 -53.85 17.61
C GLU A 39 -11.87 -52.91 16.69
N HIS A 40 -11.58 -53.36 15.45
CA HIS A 40 -10.88 -52.55 14.48
C HIS A 40 -11.67 -51.28 14.12
N HIS A 41 -12.98 -51.40 13.89
CA HIS A 41 -13.84 -50.26 13.60
C HIS A 41 -13.90 -49.27 14.77
N LEU A 42 -14.06 -49.76 16.00
CA LEU A 42 -14.12 -48.93 17.20
C LEU A 42 -12.80 -48.23 17.47
N ALA A 43 -11.66 -48.93 17.39
CA ALA A 43 -10.34 -48.33 17.56
C ALA A 43 -10.10 -47.21 16.55
N SER A 44 -10.41 -47.46 15.27
CA SER A 44 -10.31 -46.46 14.21
C SER A 44 -11.28 -45.29 14.41
N ASN A 45 -12.51 -45.56 14.86
CA ASN A 45 -13.50 -44.52 15.13
C ASN A 45 -13.06 -43.59 16.27
N ILE A 46 -12.52 -44.15 17.35
CA ILE A 46 -11.95 -43.38 18.47
C ILE A 46 -10.83 -42.47 17.98
N GLN A 47 -9.91 -42.99 17.14
CA GLN A 47 -8.82 -42.19 16.60
C GLN A 47 -9.34 -41.04 15.71
N ARG A 48 -10.29 -41.31 14.81
CA ARG A 48 -10.88 -40.25 13.97
C ARG A 48 -11.61 -39.20 14.80
N ASN A 49 -12.37 -39.61 15.82
CA ASN A 49 -13.06 -38.67 16.70
C ASN A 49 -12.08 -37.79 17.49
N ARG A 50 -10.97 -38.36 17.99
CA ARG A 50 -9.92 -37.56 18.65
C ARG A 50 -9.31 -36.53 17.70
N LEU A 51 -9.06 -36.91 16.44
CA LEU A 51 -8.54 -35.99 15.43
C LEU A 51 -9.53 -34.84 15.17
N VAL A 52 -10.80 -35.16 14.93
CA VAL A 52 -11.84 -34.14 14.68
C VAL A 52 -11.99 -33.19 15.88
N GLN A 53 -11.95 -33.70 17.11
CA GLN A 53 -12.01 -32.87 18.32
C GLN A 53 -10.81 -31.93 18.42
N HIS A 54 -9.60 -32.45 18.18
CA HIS A 54 -8.38 -31.65 18.16
C HIS A 54 -8.45 -30.56 17.08
N ASP A 55 -8.79 -30.94 15.84
CA ASP A 55 -8.88 -30.00 14.72
C ASP A 55 -9.94 -28.93 14.95
N LEU A 56 -11.08 -29.29 15.56
CA LEU A 56 -12.11 -28.35 15.97
C LEU A 56 -11.59 -27.35 17.01
N GLN A 57 -10.78 -27.80 17.97
CA GLN A 57 -10.18 -26.94 18.98
C GLN A 57 -9.20 -25.95 18.33
N ILE A 58 -8.32 -26.42 17.45
CA ILE A 58 -7.37 -25.56 16.73
C ILE A 58 -8.11 -24.58 15.82
N ALA A 59 -9.14 -25.02 15.10
CA ALA A 59 -9.96 -24.15 14.25
C ALA A 59 -10.61 -23.01 15.03
N LYS A 60 -11.11 -23.29 16.25
CA LYS A 60 -11.66 -22.25 17.14
C LYS A 60 -10.60 -21.28 17.63
N GLN A 61 -9.42 -21.77 18.03
CA GLN A 61 -8.32 -20.91 18.45
C GLN A 61 -7.87 -19.99 17.31
N LEU A 62 -7.71 -20.53 16.10
CA LEU A 62 -7.33 -19.75 14.94
C LEU A 62 -8.38 -18.70 14.57
N GLN A 63 -9.67 -19.05 14.65
CA GLN A 63 -10.76 -18.11 14.43
C GLN A 63 -10.76 -16.95 15.45
N GLU A 64 -10.47 -17.24 16.72
CA GLU A 64 -10.36 -16.20 17.76
C GLU A 64 -9.17 -15.28 17.53
N GLU A 65 -8.02 -15.84 17.15
CA GLU A 65 -6.81 -15.07 16.80
C GLU A 65 -7.05 -14.14 15.61
N ASP A 66 -7.73 -14.62 14.57
CA ASP A 66 -8.10 -13.82 13.40
C ASP A 66 -9.01 -12.64 13.77
N LEU A 67 -10.03 -12.89 14.61
CA LEU A 67 -10.92 -11.83 15.09
C LEU A 67 -10.16 -10.79 15.91
N LYS A 68 -9.23 -11.23 16.76
CA LYS A 68 -8.39 -10.34 17.57
C LYS A 68 -7.45 -9.51 16.68
N ALA A 69 -6.85 -10.12 15.66
CA ALA A 69 -6.00 -9.43 14.70
C ALA A 69 -6.79 -8.37 13.92
N GLN A 70 -8.00 -8.72 13.47
CA GLN A 70 -8.90 -7.76 12.80
C GLN A 70 -9.28 -6.60 13.71
N ALA A 71 -9.61 -6.86 14.98
CA ALA A 71 -9.92 -5.81 15.95
C ALA A 71 -8.73 -4.87 16.19
N GLN A 72 -7.51 -5.42 16.28
CA GLN A 72 -6.29 -4.61 16.40
C GLN A 72 -6.04 -3.75 15.16
N LEU A 73 -6.23 -4.33 13.97
CA LEU A 73 -6.11 -3.60 12.71
C LEU A 73 -7.14 -2.46 12.64
N GLN A 74 -8.39 -2.73 12.98
CA GLN A 74 -9.45 -1.73 13.03
C GLN A 74 -9.13 -0.61 14.02
N LYS A 75 -8.55 -0.94 15.19
CA LYS A 75 -8.11 0.07 16.14
C LYS A 75 -7.02 0.95 15.53
N ARG A 76 -5.99 0.37 14.91
CA ARG A 76 -4.93 1.13 14.24
C ARG A 76 -5.46 2.05 13.15
N TYR A 77 -6.43 1.58 12.35
CA TYR A 77 -7.05 2.42 11.32
C TYR A 77 -7.79 3.62 11.92
N LYS A 78 -8.51 3.42 13.04
CA LYS A 78 -9.17 4.54 13.74
C LYS A 78 -8.16 5.53 14.31
N ASP A 79 -7.08 5.03 14.91
CA ASP A 79 -6.02 5.88 15.46
C ASP A 79 -5.35 6.69 14.33
N LEU A 80 -5.15 6.09 13.15
CA LEU A 80 -4.63 6.79 11.97
C LEU A 80 -5.62 7.82 11.42
N GLU A 81 -6.90 7.47 11.32
CA GLU A 81 -7.97 8.40 10.87
C GLU A 81 -8.06 9.62 11.81
N GLN A 82 -7.87 9.43 13.11
CA GLN A 82 -7.79 10.52 14.08
C GLN A 82 -6.58 11.42 13.82
N GLN A 83 -5.39 10.84 13.63
CA GLN A 83 -4.19 11.61 13.30
C GLN A 83 -4.34 12.39 11.99
N ASP A 84 -4.91 11.77 10.96
CA ASP A 84 -5.16 12.43 9.67
C ASP A 84 -6.14 13.60 9.83
N CYS A 85 -7.16 13.44 10.68
CA CYS A 85 -8.10 14.51 11.02
C CYS A 85 -7.41 15.67 11.77
N GLU A 86 -6.53 15.38 12.73
CA GLU A 86 -5.74 16.39 13.44
C GLU A 86 -4.83 17.17 12.47
N ILE A 87 -4.12 16.45 11.59
CA ILE A 87 -3.25 17.05 10.57
C ILE A 87 -4.06 17.93 9.61
N ALA A 88 -5.21 17.44 9.14
CA ALA A 88 -6.07 18.21 8.25
C ALA A 88 -6.59 19.50 8.90
N GLN A 89 -6.95 19.44 10.19
CA GLN A 89 -7.35 20.63 10.96
C GLN A 89 -6.20 21.62 11.10
N GLU A 90 -4.98 21.15 11.41
CA GLU A 90 -3.81 22.01 11.53
C GLU A 90 -3.48 22.70 10.20
N ILE A 91 -3.55 21.96 9.08
CA ILE A 91 -3.35 22.54 7.74
C ILE A 91 -4.42 23.59 7.45
N GLN A 92 -5.68 23.29 7.74
CA GLN A 92 -6.79 24.22 7.53
C GLN A 92 -6.62 25.50 8.36
N GLU A 93 -6.19 25.39 9.61
CA GLU A 93 -5.91 26.54 10.47
C GLU A 93 -4.75 27.38 9.95
N LYS A 94 -3.64 26.74 9.54
CA LYS A 94 -2.49 27.43 8.93
C LYS A 94 -2.89 28.23 7.70
N LEU A 95 -3.68 27.63 6.80
CA LEU A 95 -4.21 28.31 5.61
C LEU A 95 -5.12 29.48 5.98
N ALA A 96 -5.99 29.32 6.99
CA ALA A 96 -6.87 30.39 7.46
C ALA A 96 -6.09 31.58 8.05
N ILE A 97 -5.06 31.31 8.86
CA ILE A 97 -4.17 32.34 9.41
C ILE A 97 -3.42 33.06 8.29
N GLU A 98 -2.87 32.32 7.32
CA GLU A 98 -2.18 32.92 6.19
C GLU A 98 -3.12 33.79 5.34
N ALA A 99 -4.34 33.33 5.08
CA ALA A 99 -5.36 34.09 4.37
C ALA A 99 -5.70 35.40 5.10
N GLU A 100 -5.88 35.37 6.42
CA GLU A 100 -6.17 36.60 7.18
C GLU A 100 -4.96 37.55 7.20
N ARG A 101 -3.73 37.02 7.26
CA ARG A 101 -2.51 37.84 7.11
C ARG A 101 -2.46 38.53 5.75
N ARG A 102 -2.77 37.82 4.65
CA ARG A 102 -2.87 38.41 3.31
C ARG A 102 -3.94 39.48 3.26
N ARG A 103 -5.12 39.25 3.83
CA ARG A 103 -6.20 40.25 3.89
C ARG A 103 -5.80 41.51 4.65
N ILE A 104 -5.07 41.37 5.75
CA ILE A 104 -4.52 42.52 6.50
C ILE A 104 -3.48 43.27 5.66
N GLN A 105 -2.63 42.54 4.94
CA GLN A 105 -1.62 43.15 4.07
C GLN A 105 -2.27 43.91 2.91
N GLU A 106 -3.25 43.31 2.23
CA GLU A 106 -4.03 43.95 1.17
C GLU A 106 -4.70 45.24 1.67
N LYS A 107 -5.30 45.23 2.87
CA LYS A 107 -5.86 46.45 3.47
C LYS A 107 -4.81 47.53 3.72
N LYS A 108 -3.61 47.17 4.19
CA LYS A 108 -2.51 48.13 4.38
C LYS A 108 -2.05 48.71 3.04
N ASP A 109 -1.96 47.87 2.01
CA ASP A 109 -1.56 48.29 0.67
C ASP A 109 -2.65 49.20 0.04
N GLU A 110 -3.93 48.88 0.24
CA GLU A 110 -5.06 49.74 -0.11
C GLU A 110 -5.02 51.09 0.61
N ASP A 111 -4.70 51.12 1.90
CA ASP A 111 -4.53 52.36 2.68
C ASP A 111 -3.41 53.24 2.12
N ILE A 112 -2.26 52.63 1.77
CA ILE A 112 -1.13 53.33 1.15
C ILE A 112 -1.54 53.91 -0.20
N ALA A 113 -2.21 53.10 -1.04
CA ALA A 113 -2.69 53.54 -2.35
C ALA A 113 -3.67 54.72 -2.23
N ARG A 114 -4.61 54.66 -1.28
CA ARG A 114 -5.54 55.77 -0.98
C ARG A 114 -4.81 57.04 -0.56
N LEU A 115 -3.83 56.95 0.34
CA LEU A 115 -3.07 58.10 0.81
C LEU A 115 -2.23 58.73 -0.31
N LEU A 116 -1.64 57.90 -1.18
CA LEU A 116 -0.87 58.38 -2.34
C LEU A 116 -1.77 59.12 -3.32
N GLN A 117 -2.96 58.56 -3.62
CA GLN A 117 -3.95 59.17 -4.49
C GLN A 117 -4.46 60.51 -3.95
N GLU A 118 -4.74 60.61 -2.65
CA GLU A 118 -5.16 61.87 -2.04
C GLU A 118 -4.06 62.94 -2.12
N LYS A 119 -2.80 62.55 -1.87
CA LYS A 119 -1.65 63.46 -2.00
C LYS A 119 -1.49 63.99 -3.43
N GLU A 120 -1.63 63.14 -4.44
CA GLU A 120 -1.58 63.55 -5.85
C GLU A 120 -2.69 64.57 -6.17
N LEU A 121 -3.92 64.32 -5.73
CA LEU A 121 -5.04 65.24 -5.94
C LEU A 121 -4.86 66.58 -5.21
N GLN A 122 -4.24 66.57 -4.03
CA GLN A 122 -3.86 67.80 -3.33
C GLN A 122 -2.73 68.55 -4.06
N GLU A 123 -1.73 67.84 -4.60
CA GLU A 123 -0.67 68.47 -5.40
C GLU A 123 -1.24 69.08 -6.69
N GLU A 124 -2.15 68.40 -7.38
CA GLU A 124 -2.88 68.96 -8.52
C GLU A 124 -3.64 70.24 -8.15
N LYS A 125 -4.37 70.25 -7.03
CA LYS A 125 -5.07 71.45 -6.55
C LYS A 125 -4.09 72.59 -6.27
N LYS A 126 -2.89 72.30 -5.74
CA LYS A 126 -1.84 73.30 -5.54
C LYS A 126 -1.24 73.78 -6.87
N ARG A 127 -1.02 72.90 -7.85
CA ARG A 127 -0.58 73.26 -9.21
C ARG A 127 -1.59 74.12 -9.94
N LYS A 128 -2.89 73.81 -9.83
CA LYS A 128 -4.00 74.63 -10.36
C LYS A 128 -4.11 76.01 -9.69
N LYS A 129 -3.68 76.15 -8.42
CA LYS A 129 -3.56 77.45 -7.74
C LYS A 129 -2.30 78.24 -8.13
N HIS A 130 -1.29 77.58 -8.70
CA HIS A 130 -0.04 78.19 -9.20
C HIS A 130 -0.04 78.33 -10.73
N ILE A 131 -1.22 78.53 -11.31
CA ILE A 131 -1.35 79.11 -12.66
C ILE A 131 -1.93 80.52 -12.46
N PRO A 132 -1.08 81.56 -12.44
CA PRO A 132 -1.48 82.84 -13.00
C PRO A 132 -1.73 82.60 -14.50
N GLU A 133 -2.93 82.93 -14.94
CA GLU A 133 -3.23 83.11 -16.36
C GLU A 133 -2.21 84.12 -16.94
N PHE A 134 -1.20 83.63 -17.68
CA PHE A 134 -0.55 84.47 -18.68
C PHE A 134 -1.17 84.13 -20.03
N SER A 135 -2.28 84.82 -20.26
CA SER A 135 -2.84 85.04 -21.58
C SER A 135 -1.88 85.86 -22.43
N GLY A 136 -1.86 85.58 -23.73
CA GLY A 136 -1.57 86.60 -24.72
C GLY A 136 -0.20 86.52 -25.39
N ALA A 137 -0.23 86.01 -26.62
CA ALA A 137 0.80 86.21 -27.63
C ALA A 137 1.10 87.70 -27.91
N SER A 138 2.38 88.01 -28.17
CA SER A 138 2.84 89.15 -28.97
C SER A 138 4.33 88.91 -29.27
N ALA A 139 4.71 88.47 -30.47
CA ALA A 139 5.04 89.29 -31.63
C ALA A 139 6.23 90.26 -31.43
N TYR A 140 7.24 90.07 -32.29
CA TYR A 140 8.14 91.08 -32.89
C TYR A 140 9.46 91.51 -32.19
N GLY A 141 10.53 91.53 -33.01
CA GLY A 141 11.77 92.33 -32.86
C GLY A 141 12.92 91.62 -32.12
N ASP A 142 13.92 91.03 -32.77
CA ASP A 142 15.08 91.67 -33.43
C ASP A 142 15.88 92.60 -32.50
N SER A 143 17.10 92.18 -32.09
CA SER A 143 18.33 93.00 -32.19
C SER A 143 19.54 92.40 -31.42
N TYR A 144 20.54 91.95 -32.19
CA TYR A 144 22.02 92.02 -32.06
C TYR A 144 22.74 92.11 -30.68
N PHE A 145 23.79 91.29 -30.45
CA PHE A 145 25.23 91.66 -30.48
C PHE A 145 26.18 90.53 -29.95
N TYR A 146 27.11 90.12 -30.83
CA TYR A 146 28.50 89.62 -30.68
C TYR A 146 28.90 88.33 -29.93
N GLU A 147 29.52 87.44 -30.71
CA GLU A 147 30.56 86.49 -30.32
C GLU A 147 31.94 87.15 -30.05
N ASP A 148 32.82 86.37 -29.44
CA ASP A 148 34.30 86.41 -29.36
C ASP A 148 34.80 86.56 -27.91
N GLY A 149 35.66 85.74 -27.33
CA GLY A 149 36.48 84.62 -27.77
C GLY A 149 37.55 84.39 -26.68
N GLY A 150 38.30 83.29 -26.73
CA GLY A 150 39.63 83.23 -26.09
C GLY A 150 39.88 82.19 -25.00
N THR A 151 40.19 80.98 -25.45
CA THR A 151 40.99 79.91 -24.80
C THR A 151 42.15 80.39 -23.91
N LYS A 152 42.52 79.62 -22.85
CA LYS A 152 43.86 79.00 -22.61
C LYS A 152 43.82 77.86 -21.56
N PRO A 153 44.53 76.73 -21.77
CA PRO A 153 44.83 75.74 -20.73
C PRO A 153 46.27 75.91 -20.21
N ARG A 154 46.49 75.72 -18.90
CA ARG A 154 47.85 75.61 -18.34
C ARG A 154 47.93 74.68 -17.12
N VAL A 155 48.38 73.45 -17.39
CA VAL A 155 49.47 72.68 -16.76
C VAL A 155 49.73 72.84 -15.24
N VAL A 156 49.49 71.71 -14.56
CA VAL A 156 50.07 71.12 -13.32
C VAL A 156 50.27 71.97 -12.06
N LYS A 157 49.69 71.48 -10.97
CA LYS A 157 50.23 71.55 -9.60
C LYS A 157 49.58 70.46 -8.74
N ASP A 158 50.43 69.56 -8.24
CA ASP A 158 50.11 68.62 -7.16
C ASP A 158 49.59 69.37 -5.93
N ALA A 159 48.44 68.94 -5.41
CA ALA A 159 48.14 68.74 -3.99
C ALA A 159 46.65 68.45 -3.78
N VAL A 160 46.38 67.46 -2.94
CA VAL A 160 45.12 67.15 -2.25
C VAL A 160 44.04 66.44 -3.09
N CYS A 161 43.83 65.17 -2.72
CA CYS A 161 42.71 64.34 -3.12
C CYS A 161 41.37 65.08 -2.88
N PRO A 162 40.52 65.31 -3.89
CA PRO A 162 39.16 65.77 -3.64
C PRO A 162 38.36 64.58 -3.08
N PRO A 163 37.53 64.75 -2.04
CA PRO A 163 36.65 63.67 -1.63
C PRO A 163 35.72 63.35 -2.81
N ALA A 164 35.72 62.09 -3.22
CA ALA A 164 34.85 61.60 -4.27
C ALA A 164 33.40 62.04 -4.01
N PRO A 165 32.59 62.28 -5.07
CA PRO A 165 31.19 62.63 -4.90
C PRO A 165 30.54 61.55 -4.03
N ARG A 166 29.97 61.94 -2.89
CA ARG A 166 29.19 61.01 -2.07
C ARG A 166 28.03 60.52 -2.93
N VAL A 167 28.20 59.34 -3.53
CA VAL A 167 27.08 58.56 -4.06
C VAL A 167 26.06 58.49 -2.92
N PRO A 168 24.76 58.77 -3.15
CA PRO A 168 23.80 58.83 -2.06
C PRO A 168 23.89 57.49 -1.31
N HIS A 169 24.32 57.50 -0.04
CA HIS A 169 24.55 56.29 0.76
C HIS A 169 23.39 55.28 0.61
N ARG A 170 22.18 55.82 0.54
CA ARG A 170 20.92 55.12 0.32
C ARG A 170 20.85 54.22 -0.93
N ASN A 171 21.55 54.56 -2.02
CA ASN A 171 21.54 53.76 -3.25
C ASN A 171 22.57 52.62 -3.23
N GLN A 172 23.71 52.82 -2.57
CA GLN A 172 24.71 51.77 -2.37
C GLN A 172 24.19 50.72 -1.37
N GLU A 173 23.61 51.18 -0.26
CA GLU A 173 22.98 50.31 0.75
C GLU A 173 21.88 49.43 0.15
N TRP A 174 21.11 49.95 -0.81
CA TRP A 174 20.08 49.18 -1.52
C TRP A 174 20.67 48.07 -2.40
N TYR A 175 21.78 48.37 -3.07
CA TYR A 175 22.49 47.40 -3.91
C TYR A 175 23.14 46.29 -3.06
N ASP A 176 23.75 46.69 -1.94
CA ASP A 176 24.36 45.75 -0.99
C ASP A 176 23.29 44.87 -0.31
N ALA A 177 22.11 45.44 0.01
CA ALA A 177 20.97 44.69 0.54
C ALA A 177 20.39 43.69 -0.47
N GLU A 178 20.33 44.06 -1.75
CA GLU A 178 19.89 43.17 -2.82
C GLU A 178 20.86 42.00 -3.01
N ILE A 179 22.18 42.25 -2.90
CA ILE A 179 23.20 41.20 -2.91
C ILE A 179 23.04 40.28 -1.69
N ALA A 180 22.85 40.84 -0.50
CA ALA A 180 22.65 40.06 0.73
C ALA A 180 21.40 39.17 0.66
N ARG A 181 20.28 39.68 0.09
CA ARG A 181 19.06 38.89 -0.11
C ARG A 181 19.30 37.73 -1.07
N LYS A 182 19.94 37.97 -2.21
CA LYS A 182 20.25 36.91 -3.19
C LYS A 182 21.15 35.83 -2.58
N LEU A 183 22.16 36.23 -1.81
CA LEU A 183 23.04 35.30 -1.14
C LEU A 183 22.28 34.45 -0.10
N GLN A 184 21.38 35.07 0.67
CA GLN A 184 20.57 34.36 1.65
C GLN A 184 19.56 33.39 1.01
N GLU A 185 18.97 33.77 -0.12
CA GLU A 185 18.10 32.87 -0.91
C GLU A 185 18.88 31.66 -1.45
N GLU A 186 20.12 31.87 -1.91
CA GLU A 186 21.01 30.81 -2.38
C GLU A 186 21.39 29.84 -1.25
N GLU A 187 21.73 30.35 -0.06
CA GLU A 187 22.02 29.52 1.12
C GLU A 187 20.81 28.68 1.57
N LEU A 188 19.61 29.27 1.52
CA LEU A 188 18.36 28.56 1.83
C LEU A 188 18.08 27.44 0.83
N LEU A 189 18.29 27.70 -0.47
CA LEU A 189 18.15 26.70 -1.52
C LEU A 189 19.18 25.59 -1.40
N ALA A 190 20.44 25.93 -1.10
CA ALA A 190 21.50 24.94 -0.84
C ALA A 190 21.11 24.02 0.33
N THR A 191 20.63 24.60 1.44
CA THR A 191 20.16 23.83 2.60
C THR A 191 18.99 22.91 2.25
N GLN A 192 18.05 23.36 1.42
CA GLN A 192 16.93 22.53 0.95
C GLN A 192 17.40 21.37 0.07
N VAL A 193 18.40 21.60 -0.79
CA VAL A 193 19.01 20.57 -1.63
C VAL A 193 19.68 19.51 -0.76
N ASP A 194 20.44 19.92 0.26
CA ASP A 194 21.10 19.01 1.19
C ASP A 194 20.10 18.17 2.00
N LEU A 195 19.00 18.78 2.45
CA LEU A 195 17.92 18.06 3.14
C LEU A 195 17.29 17.00 2.22
N ARG A 196 17.00 17.36 0.96
CA ARG A 196 16.49 16.39 -0.03
C ARG A 196 17.49 15.30 -0.34
N ALA A 197 18.77 15.62 -0.45
CA ALA A 197 19.82 14.64 -0.70
C ALA A 197 19.95 13.65 0.48
N ALA A 198 19.87 14.15 1.72
CA ALA A 198 19.87 13.30 2.92
C ALA A 198 18.63 12.39 2.97
N GLN A 199 17.45 12.91 2.62
CA GLN A 199 16.22 12.11 2.52
C GLN A 199 16.37 10.99 1.49
N VAL A 200 16.84 11.31 0.27
CA VAL A 200 17.04 10.33 -0.79
C VAL A 200 18.07 9.27 -0.39
N ALA A 201 19.15 9.66 0.30
CA ALA A 201 20.13 8.71 0.81
C ALA A 201 19.55 7.76 1.87
N GLN A 202 18.67 8.27 2.75
CA GLN A 202 17.96 7.45 3.72
C GLN A 202 17.00 6.47 3.04
N ASP A 203 16.22 6.95 2.07
CA ASP A 203 15.28 6.14 1.30
C ASP A 203 16.01 5.03 0.50
N GLU A 204 17.21 5.32 -0.04
CA GLU A 204 18.04 4.33 -0.71
C GLU A 204 18.52 3.21 0.24
N GLU A 205 18.87 3.55 1.49
CA GLU A 205 19.22 2.54 2.49
C GLU A 205 18.04 1.63 2.84
N ILE A 206 16.85 2.19 3.01
CA ILE A 206 15.62 1.44 3.24
C ILE A 206 15.34 0.51 2.06
N ALA A 207 15.42 1.03 0.83
CA ALA A 207 15.21 0.25 -0.39
C ALA A 207 16.20 -0.93 -0.50
N ARG A 208 17.47 -0.69 -0.16
CA ARG A 208 18.51 -1.74 -0.15
C ARG A 208 18.24 -2.81 0.90
N LEU A 209 17.80 -2.42 2.10
CA LEU A 209 17.47 -3.35 3.18
C LEU A 209 16.27 -4.22 2.82
N LEU A 210 15.21 -3.61 2.26
CA LEU A 210 14.01 -4.30 1.80
C LEU A 210 14.33 -5.31 0.68
N MET A 211 15.12 -4.91 -0.32
CA MET A 211 15.55 -5.80 -1.39
C MET A 211 16.46 -6.94 -0.88
N ALA A 212 17.34 -6.66 0.09
CA ALA A 212 18.19 -7.69 0.69
C ALA A 212 17.38 -8.71 1.51
N GLU A 213 16.38 -8.24 2.25
CA GLU A 213 15.45 -9.10 2.98
C GLU A 213 14.64 -9.98 2.02
N GLU A 214 14.08 -9.40 0.96
CA GLU A 214 13.35 -10.15 -0.07
C GLU A 214 14.25 -11.19 -0.74
N LYS A 215 15.49 -10.82 -1.12
CA LYS A 215 16.46 -11.74 -1.70
C LYS A 215 16.85 -12.86 -0.75
N LYS A 216 16.95 -12.59 0.56
CA LYS A 216 17.22 -13.59 1.60
C LYS A 216 16.01 -14.52 1.80
N ALA A 217 14.81 -13.97 1.85
CA ALA A 217 13.57 -14.74 1.95
C ALA A 217 13.38 -15.66 0.73
N TYR A 218 13.64 -15.15 -0.48
CA TYR A 218 13.59 -15.92 -1.72
C TYR A 218 14.60 -17.07 -1.73
N LYS A 219 15.85 -16.82 -1.34
CA LYS A 219 16.87 -17.88 -1.20
C LYS A 219 16.45 -18.95 -0.19
N LYS A 220 15.94 -18.55 0.97
CA LYS A 220 15.45 -19.47 2.01
C LYS A 220 14.25 -20.29 1.55
N ALA A 221 13.33 -19.67 0.80
CA ALA A 221 12.18 -20.37 0.22
C ALA A 221 12.62 -21.38 -0.85
N LYS A 222 13.52 -20.98 -1.76
CA LYS A 222 14.07 -21.86 -2.80
C LYS A 222 14.90 -23.01 -2.24
N GLU A 223 15.65 -22.79 -1.15
CA GLU A 223 16.36 -23.85 -0.43
C GLU A 223 15.37 -24.82 0.23
N ARG A 224 14.32 -24.29 0.87
CA ARG A 224 13.24 -25.11 1.42
C ARG A 224 12.56 -25.95 0.34
N GLU A 225 12.30 -25.39 -0.84
CA GLU A 225 11.73 -26.11 -1.99
C GLU A 225 12.66 -27.21 -2.52
N LYS A 226 13.96 -26.93 -2.66
CA LYS A 226 14.94 -27.96 -3.04
C LYS A 226 15.04 -29.07 -1.99
N SER A 227 15.07 -28.72 -0.71
CA SER A 227 15.11 -29.69 0.38
C SER A 227 13.80 -30.50 0.52
N SER A 228 12.65 -29.91 0.17
CA SER A 228 11.36 -30.61 0.18
C SER A 228 11.22 -31.54 -1.03
N LEU A 229 11.73 -31.14 -2.20
CA LEU A 229 11.79 -31.99 -3.39
C LEU A 229 12.73 -33.19 -3.17
N ASP A 230 13.88 -32.97 -2.54
CA ASP A 230 14.85 -34.02 -2.21
C ASP A 230 14.28 -35.01 -1.17
N LYS A 231 13.61 -34.50 -0.13
CA LYS A 231 12.84 -35.33 0.81
C LYS A 231 11.70 -36.09 0.14
N ARG A 232 10.97 -35.49 -0.81
CA ARG A 232 9.90 -36.18 -1.55
C ARG A 232 10.45 -37.29 -2.45
N LYS A 233 11.67 -37.14 -2.99
CA LYS A 233 12.37 -38.21 -3.73
C LYS A 233 12.86 -39.32 -2.80
N HIS A 234 13.52 -38.96 -1.69
CA HIS A 234 13.98 -39.93 -0.70
C HIS A 234 12.79 -40.72 -0.12
N ASP A 235 11.68 -40.06 0.24
CA ASP A 235 10.49 -40.74 0.77
C ASP A 235 9.78 -41.64 -0.28
N SER A 236 9.87 -41.27 -1.57
CA SER A 236 9.38 -42.12 -2.68
C SER A 236 10.26 -43.36 -2.92
N GLU A 237 11.57 -43.26 -2.64
CA GLU A 237 12.52 -44.36 -2.77
C GLU A 237 12.44 -45.33 -1.58
N TRP A 238 12.18 -44.85 -0.36
CA TRP A 238 11.97 -45.70 0.82
C TRP A 238 10.69 -46.55 0.75
N LYS A 239 9.75 -46.19 -0.13
CA LYS A 239 8.52 -46.96 -0.41
C LYS A 239 8.61 -47.88 -1.64
N SER A 240 9.73 -47.87 -2.37
CA SER A 240 9.91 -48.70 -3.56
C SER A 240 10.90 -49.82 -3.29
N LYS A 241 10.42 -50.97 -2.79
CA LYS A 241 11.14 -52.24 -2.99
C LYS A 241 10.86 -52.73 -4.41
N PRO A 242 11.90 -52.95 -5.21
CA PRO A 242 11.90 -54.16 -6.04
C PRO A 242 13.25 -54.88 -6.00
N ALA A 243 13.17 -56.16 -6.29
CA ALA A 243 14.28 -57.11 -6.35
C ALA A 243 15.31 -56.75 -7.43
N LYS A 244 16.56 -57.14 -7.14
CA LYS A 244 17.67 -57.52 -8.03
C LYS A 244 17.74 -56.85 -9.41
N SER A 245 18.70 -55.94 -9.58
CA SER A 245 19.46 -55.83 -10.84
C SER A 245 20.81 -55.15 -10.61
N THR A 246 21.78 -55.58 -11.39
CA THR A 246 23.24 -55.49 -11.23
C THR A 246 23.89 -54.24 -11.84
N HIS A 247 24.84 -53.68 -11.09
CA HIS A 247 26.09 -52.99 -11.48
C HIS A 247 26.10 -51.46 -11.83
N PRO A 248 27.14 -50.69 -11.42
CA PRO A 248 27.18 -49.21 -11.49
C PRO A 248 28.28 -48.61 -12.41
N LYS A 249 28.13 -47.33 -12.83
CA LYS A 249 29.25 -46.34 -12.88
C LYS A 249 28.85 -44.88 -13.18
N SER A 250 29.60 -43.98 -12.53
CA SER A 250 30.07 -42.62 -12.88
C SER A 250 29.13 -41.40 -12.99
N LYS A 251 29.18 -40.65 -11.88
CA LYS A 251 29.21 -39.19 -11.64
C LYS A 251 29.95 -38.32 -12.69
N GLU A 252 29.33 -37.23 -13.16
CA GLU A 252 29.90 -35.86 -13.19
C GLU A 252 28.84 -34.80 -13.53
N HIS A 253 29.16 -33.53 -13.26
CA HIS A 253 28.31 -32.42 -12.87
C HIS A 253 28.32 -31.27 -13.91
N ASP A 254 27.11 -30.82 -14.26
CA ASP A 254 26.61 -29.45 -14.45
C ASP A 254 27.27 -28.41 -15.40
N GLU A 255 26.34 -27.62 -15.97
CA GLU A 255 26.44 -26.30 -16.63
C GLU A 255 27.00 -26.16 -18.06
N ALA A 256 26.08 -25.95 -19.02
CA ALA A 256 25.88 -24.67 -19.71
C ALA A 256 24.83 -24.84 -20.82
N HIS A 257 23.72 -24.09 -20.76
CA HIS A 257 23.21 -23.27 -21.87
C HIS A 257 21.82 -22.71 -21.55
N HIS A 258 21.83 -21.48 -21.03
CA HIS A 258 20.76 -20.53 -21.28
C HIS A 258 20.62 -20.31 -22.80
N ARG A 259 19.44 -20.59 -23.37
CA ARG A 259 18.86 -19.76 -24.44
C ARG A 259 17.34 -19.71 -24.33
N SER A 260 16.90 -18.67 -23.63
CA SER A 260 15.86 -17.71 -24.06
C SER A 260 15.01 -18.14 -25.26
N LYS A 261 13.73 -18.41 -25.00
CA LYS A 261 12.62 -18.01 -25.87
C LYS A 261 11.53 -17.37 -25.01
N ASN A 262 11.29 -16.09 -25.27
CA ASN A 262 10.14 -15.36 -24.77
C ASN A 262 8.89 -15.90 -25.48
N ASP A 263 7.95 -16.49 -24.74
CA ASP A 263 6.59 -16.70 -25.24
C ASP A 263 5.60 -15.96 -24.34
N ARG A 264 4.92 -14.97 -24.95
CA ARG A 264 3.73 -14.31 -24.44
C ARG A 264 2.65 -15.36 -24.16
N PRO A 265 1.94 -15.32 -23.02
CA PRO A 265 0.68 -16.05 -22.91
C PRO A 265 -0.41 -15.32 -23.69
N SER A 266 -0.79 -15.89 -24.83
CA SER A 266 -1.97 -15.49 -25.60
C SER A 266 -3.26 -15.78 -24.82
N ARG A 267 -4.21 -14.85 -24.94
CA ARG A 267 -5.60 -14.90 -24.46
C ARG A 267 -6.33 -16.16 -24.96
N PRO A 268 -7.08 -16.91 -24.13
CA PRO A 268 -7.93 -17.99 -24.61
C PRO A 268 -9.19 -17.43 -25.32
N PRO A 269 -9.71 -18.10 -26.38
CA PRO A 269 -10.93 -17.65 -27.07
C PRO A 269 -12.20 -18.02 -26.28
N PRO A 270 -13.31 -17.27 -26.44
CA PRO A 270 -14.59 -17.62 -25.83
C PRO A 270 -15.26 -18.81 -26.57
N PRO A 271 -16.03 -19.67 -25.88
CA PRO A 271 -16.75 -20.77 -26.51
C PRO A 271 -17.99 -20.27 -27.26
N THR A 272 -18.09 -20.64 -28.53
CA THR A 272 -19.28 -20.59 -29.38
C THR A 272 -20.22 -21.72 -28.95
N ASN A 273 -21.40 -21.40 -28.42
CA ASN A 273 -22.47 -22.37 -28.23
C ASN A 273 -23.45 -22.25 -29.40
N THR A 274 -23.48 -23.31 -30.20
CA THR A 274 -24.49 -23.60 -31.21
C THR A 274 -25.79 -23.99 -30.51
N GLU A 275 -26.89 -23.36 -30.91
CA GLU A 275 -28.25 -23.76 -30.57
C GLU A 275 -28.56 -25.16 -31.14
N ALA A 276 -29.06 -26.06 -30.31
CA ALA A 276 -29.87 -27.20 -30.72
C ALA A 276 -30.74 -27.64 -29.54
N GLU A 277 -32.05 -27.55 -29.74
CA GLU A 277 -33.12 -28.00 -28.85
C GLU A 277 -33.12 -29.53 -28.62
N GLY A 278 -33.67 -30.00 -27.50
CA GLY A 278 -34.21 -31.36 -27.44
C GLY A 278 -34.30 -32.06 -26.08
N LEU A 279 -35.47 -31.92 -25.42
CA LEU A 279 -36.19 -32.86 -24.55
C LEU A 279 -35.64 -33.32 -23.16
N ASP A 280 -36.36 -32.84 -22.14
CA ASP A 280 -37.05 -33.55 -21.03
C ASP A 280 -36.43 -34.79 -20.36
N HIS A 281 -36.03 -34.65 -19.09
CA HIS A 281 -36.59 -35.50 -18.03
C HIS A 281 -36.49 -34.88 -16.63
N THR A 282 -37.63 -34.84 -15.97
CA THR A 282 -37.92 -34.39 -14.60
C THR A 282 -37.16 -35.17 -13.53
N HIS A 283 -36.78 -34.54 -12.40
CA HIS A 283 -37.15 -34.94 -11.03
C HIS A 283 -36.71 -33.90 -9.98
N PHE A 284 -37.65 -33.59 -9.08
CA PHE A 284 -37.59 -32.73 -7.88
C PHE A 284 -36.36 -33.01 -6.97
N THR A 285 -35.81 -32.08 -6.17
CA THR A 285 -36.39 -31.54 -4.92
C THR A 285 -35.50 -30.43 -4.33
N ASN A 286 -36.15 -29.52 -3.57
CA ASN A 286 -35.69 -28.75 -2.39
C ASN A 286 -34.41 -27.88 -2.46
N GLN A 287 -34.55 -26.55 -2.50
CA GLN A 287 -34.87 -25.61 -1.39
C GLN A 287 -33.64 -25.17 -0.54
N HIS A 288 -33.35 -23.87 -0.68
CA HIS A 288 -32.71 -22.92 0.26
C HIS A 288 -31.20 -23.02 0.53
N ASN A 289 -30.42 -22.04 0.04
CA ASN A 289 -30.21 -20.81 0.82
C ASN A 289 -29.46 -19.71 0.06
N SER A 290 -30.04 -18.52 0.21
CA SER A 290 -29.59 -17.22 -0.26
C SER A 290 -28.32 -16.79 0.49
N THR A 291 -27.33 -16.23 -0.22
CA THR A 291 -26.25 -15.44 0.40
C THR A 291 -25.77 -14.39 -0.60
N ARG A 292 -25.61 -13.16 -0.06
CA ARG A 292 -25.16 -11.90 -0.68
C ARG A 292 -26.31 -11.05 -1.24
N HIS A 293 -26.42 -9.74 -1.02
CA HIS A 293 -25.42 -8.70 -0.74
C HIS A 293 -26.00 -7.60 0.15
N PHE A 294 -25.17 -7.07 1.07
CA PHE A 294 -25.38 -5.76 1.70
C PHE A 294 -25.11 -4.65 0.68
N SER A 295 -26.08 -3.76 0.48
CA SER A 295 -25.87 -2.44 -0.11
C SER A 295 -26.53 -1.39 0.78
N LYS A 296 -25.70 -0.55 1.42
CA LYS A 296 -26.08 0.80 1.87
C LYS A 296 -26.12 1.68 0.61
N SER A 297 -26.88 2.76 0.42
CA SER A 297 -27.73 3.62 1.24
C SER A 297 -28.50 4.51 0.24
N ASP A 298 -29.67 5.03 0.58
CA ASP A 298 -30.03 6.39 0.14
C ASP A 298 -30.91 7.07 1.19
N SER A 299 -30.57 8.32 1.49
CA SER A 299 -31.24 9.18 2.45
C SER A 299 -32.22 10.05 1.68
N SER A 300 -33.50 10.05 2.06
CA SER A 300 -34.45 11.04 1.57
C SER A 300 -35.18 11.69 2.72
N HIS A 301 -35.00 13.00 2.80
CA HIS A 301 -35.60 13.91 3.76
C HIS A 301 -37.10 14.14 3.46
N LYS A 302 -37.82 14.52 4.53
CA LYS A 302 -39.08 15.28 4.61
C LYS A 302 -40.38 14.50 4.62
N GLY A 303 -41.19 14.77 5.65
CA GLY A 303 -42.63 14.47 5.68
C GLY A 303 -43.22 14.60 7.07
N PHE A 304 -43.73 15.79 7.40
CA PHE A 304 -44.60 16.02 8.57
C PHE A 304 -45.85 15.16 8.47
N HIS A 305 -46.26 14.53 9.57
CA HIS A 305 -47.58 13.94 9.72
C HIS A 305 -48.33 14.59 10.88
N TYR A 306 -49.28 15.45 10.53
CA TYR A 306 -50.44 15.79 11.34
C TYR A 306 -51.57 14.79 11.05
N LYS A 307 -52.53 14.71 11.98
CA LYS A 307 -53.75 13.87 12.08
C LYS A 307 -53.50 12.63 12.96
N GLN A 308 -54.28 12.36 14.00
CA GLN A 308 -55.67 12.74 14.31
C GLN A 308 -55.85 12.74 15.83
#